data_AF-A0A0C2N4L3-F1
#
_entry.id   AF-A0A0C2N4L3-F1
#
_cell.length_a   1.000
_cell.length_b   1.000
_cell.length_c   1.000
_cell.angle_alpha   90.00
_cell.angle_beta   90.00
_cell.angle_gamma   90.00
#
_symmetry.space_group_name_H-M   'P 1'
#
loop_
_entity.id
_entity.type
_entity.pdbx_description
1 polymer ?
#
loop_
_entity_poly.entity_id
_entity_poly.type
_entity_poly.pdbx_seq_one_letter_code
_entity_poly.pdbx_strand_id
1 'polypeptide(L)'
;MEYRAVERTRSLVEVREEINDLIRLGESYKDSKMYEEAGAVYYEAARFIEGYFRHFETAQEKFEESARCFLKVNSNIVYTVYHKIIDLMVKDIIELMLKDNKLNIAIQDCFIFGHKFGTVYRDEEKREAFYKRGDEIRVVHGKSHECAQKTFNLSEYEQNVPKAFLDYDKFNTKIDLPVFGIITFTSVCRNCIDIYAQLCDFIKDKHREDAETEPEDEQNENNEMNEQKEEKKIETNKE
;
A
#
# COMPACT_ATOMS: atom_id res chain seq x y z
N MET A 1 1.26 -25.01 2.10
CA MET A 1 1.67 -24.57 3.45
C MET A 1 0.55 -24.93 4.41
N GLU A 2 0.72 -25.99 5.21
CA GLU A 2 -0.33 -26.47 6.13
C GLU A 2 -0.43 -25.57 7.37
N TYR A 3 -1.66 -25.20 7.76
CA TYR A 3 -1.93 -24.39 8.93
C TYR A 3 -1.83 -25.24 10.20
N ARG A 4 -0.71 -25.15 10.91
CA ARG A 4 -0.59 -25.73 12.26
C ARG A 4 -1.12 -24.74 13.29
N ALA A 5 -2.12 -25.14 14.06
CA ALA A 5 -2.54 -24.42 15.25
C ALA A 5 -1.33 -24.30 16.19
N VAL A 6 -1.07 -23.09 16.67
CA VAL A 6 0.09 -22.81 17.52
C VAL A 6 -0.17 -23.41 18.90
N GLU A 7 0.53 -24.48 19.26
CA GLU A 7 0.50 -25.06 20.61
C GLU A 7 1.08 -24.03 21.60
N ARG A 8 0.24 -23.55 22.51
CA ARG A 8 0.58 -22.53 23.53
C ARG A 8 1.33 -23.15 24.72
N THR A 9 2.42 -23.86 24.46
CA THR A 9 3.28 -24.45 25.50
C THR A 9 4.42 -23.53 25.92
N ARG A 10 4.70 -22.48 25.13
CA ARG A 10 5.80 -21.54 25.29
C ARG A 10 5.37 -20.30 26.07
N SER A 11 6.29 -19.70 26.83
CA SER A 11 6.00 -18.46 27.56
C SER A 11 5.89 -17.26 26.60
N LEU A 12 5.08 -16.27 26.97
CA LEU A 12 4.93 -15.05 26.14
C LEU A 12 6.22 -14.22 26.05
N VAL A 13 7.12 -14.34 27.03
CA VAL A 13 8.41 -13.63 27.02
C VAL A 13 9.32 -14.24 25.95
N GLU A 14 9.48 -15.56 25.95
CA GLU A 14 10.29 -16.27 24.95
C GLU A 14 9.79 -16.02 23.52
N VAL A 15 8.47 -16.02 23.30
CA VAL A 15 7.91 -15.76 21.97
C VAL A 15 8.16 -14.31 21.54
N ARG A 16 8.12 -13.35 22.47
CA ARG A 16 8.41 -11.94 22.18
C ARG A 16 9.86 -11.74 21.76
N GLU A 17 10.79 -12.38 22.46
CA GLU A 17 12.22 -12.34 22.12
C GLU A 17 12.46 -12.91 20.71
N GLU A 18 11.85 -14.06 20.40
CA GLU A 18 11.95 -14.67 19.08
C GLU A 18 11.34 -13.78 17.97
N ILE A 19 10.19 -13.13 18.21
CA ILE A 19 9.63 -12.17 17.24
C ILE A 19 10.63 -11.05 16.96
N ASN A 20 11.29 -10.51 17.99
CA ASN A 20 12.28 -9.46 17.82
C ASN A 20 13.50 -9.95 17.03
N ASP A 21 13.95 -11.17 17.28
CA ASP A 21 15.07 -11.77 16.55
C ASP A 21 14.71 -12.05 15.09
N LEU A 22 13.50 -12.55 14.82
CA LEU A 22 12.97 -12.70 13.47
C LEU A 22 12.91 -11.34 12.76
N ILE A 23 12.40 -10.29 13.39
CA ILE A 23 12.34 -8.96 12.76
C ILE A 23 13.75 -8.46 12.40
N ARG A 24 14.72 -8.58 13.32
CA ARG A 24 16.12 -8.19 13.04
C ARG A 24 16.74 -9.00 11.91
N LEU A 25 16.48 -10.30 11.88
CA LEU A 25 16.94 -11.19 10.81
C LEU A 25 16.31 -10.83 9.46
N GLY A 26 15.01 -10.51 9.44
CA GLY A 26 14.30 -10.04 8.26
C GLY A 26 14.90 -8.75 7.68
N GLU A 27 15.21 -7.76 8.54
CA GLU A 27 15.91 -6.55 8.10
C GLU A 27 17.30 -6.86 7.54
N SER A 28 18.08 -7.73 8.21
CA SER A 28 19.41 -8.13 7.73
C SER A 28 19.37 -8.80 6.34
N TYR A 29 18.39 -9.68 6.10
CA TYR A 29 18.18 -10.27 4.78
C TYR A 29 17.76 -9.23 3.74
N LYS A 30 16.87 -8.31 4.11
CA LYS A 30 16.42 -7.22 3.22
C LYS A 30 17.57 -6.28 2.82
N ASP A 31 18.45 -5.92 3.77
CA ASP A 31 19.66 -5.14 3.52
C ASP A 31 20.62 -5.87 2.59
N SER A 32 20.70 -7.18 2.72
CA SER A 32 21.48 -8.07 1.84
C SER A 32 20.78 -8.41 0.52
N LYS A 33 19.61 -7.81 0.24
CA LYS A 33 18.75 -8.07 -0.93
C LYS A 33 18.26 -9.53 -1.08
N MET A 34 18.29 -10.30 0.01
CA MET A 34 17.73 -11.65 0.11
C MET A 34 16.23 -11.57 0.41
N TYR A 35 15.46 -11.10 -0.59
CA TYR A 35 14.05 -10.75 -0.38
C TYR A 35 13.13 -11.96 -0.15
N GLU A 36 13.45 -13.14 -0.68
CA GLU A 36 12.62 -14.32 -0.46
C GLU A 36 12.71 -14.78 1.00
N GLU A 37 13.91 -14.82 1.56
CA GLU A 37 14.19 -15.17 2.95
C GLU A 37 13.65 -14.10 3.91
N ALA A 38 13.87 -12.81 3.60
CA ALA A 38 13.28 -11.72 4.38
C ALA A 38 11.75 -11.85 4.43
N GLY A 39 11.12 -12.10 3.27
CA GLY A 39 9.67 -12.29 3.17
C GLY A 39 9.16 -13.44 4.04
N ALA A 40 9.86 -14.57 4.03
CA ALA A 40 9.51 -15.74 4.84
C ALA A 40 9.65 -15.46 6.34
N VAL A 41 10.71 -14.77 6.75
CA VAL A 41 10.96 -14.42 8.16
C VAL A 41 9.91 -13.45 8.69
N TYR A 42 9.56 -12.39 7.94
CA TYR A 42 8.48 -11.48 8.34
C TYR A 42 7.13 -12.17 8.41
N TYR A 43 6.85 -13.11 7.50
CA TYR A 43 5.62 -13.90 7.52
C TYR A 43 5.52 -14.72 8.81
N GLU A 44 6.61 -15.34 9.25
CA GLU A 44 6.60 -16.13 10.50
C GLU A 44 6.46 -15.23 11.74
N ALA A 45 7.16 -14.09 11.77
CA ALA A 45 6.99 -13.10 12.83
C ALA A 45 5.52 -12.64 12.94
N ALA A 46 4.88 -12.34 11.80
CA ALA A 46 3.46 -11.97 11.74
C ALA A 46 2.56 -13.06 12.31
N ARG A 47 2.82 -14.34 12.00
CA ARG A 47 2.07 -15.48 12.54
C ARG A 47 2.21 -15.61 14.06
N PHE A 48 3.39 -15.37 14.62
CA PHE A 48 3.56 -15.39 16.07
C PHE A 48 2.82 -14.23 16.74
N ILE A 49 2.88 -13.02 16.16
CA ILE A 49 2.14 -11.86 16.65
C ILE A 49 0.62 -12.13 16.63
N GLU A 50 0.07 -12.65 15.53
CA GLU A 50 -1.34 -13.05 15.41
C GLU A 50 -1.72 -14.11 16.46
N GLY A 51 -0.97 -15.21 16.52
CA GLY A 51 -1.36 -16.39 17.29
C GLY A 51 -1.21 -16.25 18.81
N TYR A 52 -0.13 -15.61 19.27
CA TYR A 52 0.19 -15.49 20.69
C TYR A 52 -0.38 -14.21 21.31
N PHE A 53 -0.26 -13.09 20.62
CA PHE A 53 -0.62 -11.78 21.18
C PHE A 53 -1.98 -11.27 20.68
N ARG A 54 -2.48 -11.77 19.54
CA ARG A 54 -3.68 -11.25 18.87
C ARG A 54 -3.60 -9.75 18.58
N HIS A 55 -2.38 -9.24 18.38
CA HIS A 55 -2.15 -7.86 17.97
C HIS A 55 -2.30 -7.77 16.45
N PHE A 56 -3.53 -7.74 15.96
CA PHE A 56 -3.82 -7.87 14.52
C PHE A 56 -3.20 -6.75 13.67
N GLU A 57 -3.16 -5.53 14.18
CA GLU A 57 -2.51 -4.39 13.50
C GLU A 57 -1.00 -4.63 13.30
N THR A 58 -0.28 -4.98 14.36
CA THR A 58 1.15 -5.28 14.26
C THR A 58 1.43 -6.54 13.42
N ALA A 59 0.55 -7.54 13.47
CA ALA A 59 0.65 -8.71 12.61
C ALA A 59 0.44 -8.34 11.13
N GLN A 60 -0.54 -7.49 10.84
CA GLN A 60 -0.82 -6.99 9.50
C GLN A 60 0.40 -6.26 8.93
N GLU A 61 1.01 -5.33 9.68
CA GLU A 61 2.23 -4.63 9.26
C GLU A 61 3.34 -5.61 8.84
N LYS A 62 3.54 -6.69 9.60
CA LYS A 62 4.57 -7.70 9.25
C LYS A 62 4.18 -8.56 8.06
N PHE A 63 2.91 -8.87 7.87
CA PHE A 63 2.47 -9.49 6.61
C PHE A 63 2.64 -8.53 5.41
N GLU A 64 2.44 -7.23 5.58
CA GLU A 64 2.68 -6.25 4.52
C GLU A 64 4.17 -6.17 4.15
N GLU A 65 5.08 -6.15 5.13
CA GLU A 65 6.53 -6.23 4.88
C GLU A 65 6.90 -7.53 4.14
N SER A 66 6.31 -8.65 4.57
CA SER A 66 6.48 -9.95 3.90
C SER A 66 6.05 -9.89 2.44
N ALA A 67 4.84 -9.35 2.17
CA ALA A 67 4.33 -9.20 0.83
C ALA A 67 5.24 -8.30 -0.03
N ARG A 68 5.71 -7.16 0.50
CA ARG A 68 6.65 -6.27 -0.21
C ARG A 68 7.92 -7.00 -0.62
N CYS A 69 8.45 -7.86 0.23
CA CYS A 69 9.62 -8.66 -0.09
C CYS A 69 9.33 -9.69 -1.20
N PHE A 70 8.24 -10.47 -1.08
CA PHE A 70 7.87 -11.45 -2.10
C PHE A 70 7.51 -10.84 -3.45
N LEU A 71 6.95 -9.62 -3.47
CA LEU A 71 6.72 -8.87 -4.70
C LEU A 71 8.01 -8.58 -5.46
N LYS A 72 9.10 -8.22 -4.78
CA LYS A 72 10.39 -7.91 -5.42
C LYS A 72 11.00 -9.08 -6.19
N VAL A 73 10.65 -10.30 -5.81
CA VAL A 73 11.12 -11.55 -6.45
C VAL A 73 10.02 -12.24 -7.25
N ASN A 74 8.86 -11.59 -7.44
CA ASN A 74 7.69 -12.16 -8.13
C ASN A 74 7.26 -13.53 -7.59
N SER A 75 7.40 -13.76 -6.28
CA SER A 75 7.06 -15.04 -5.67
C SER A 75 5.54 -15.27 -5.64
N ASN A 76 5.11 -16.49 -5.97
CA ASN A 76 3.71 -16.89 -5.91
C ASN A 76 3.14 -16.89 -4.47
N ILE A 77 4.02 -16.87 -3.46
CA ILE A 77 3.66 -16.82 -2.04
C ILE A 77 2.87 -15.55 -1.71
N VAL A 78 3.09 -14.44 -2.44
CA VAL A 78 2.38 -13.17 -2.21
C VAL A 78 0.87 -13.32 -2.21
N TYR A 79 0.32 -14.26 -3.00
CA TYR A 79 -1.11 -14.59 -2.99
C TYR A 79 -1.60 -15.00 -1.60
N THR A 80 -0.84 -15.88 -0.95
CA THR A 80 -1.16 -16.39 0.40
C THR A 80 -1.05 -15.27 1.43
N VAL A 81 -0.02 -14.42 1.31
CA VAL A 81 0.19 -13.29 2.23
C VAL A 81 -0.94 -12.27 2.13
N TYR A 82 -1.38 -11.94 0.91
CA TYR A 82 -2.51 -11.02 0.71
C TYR A 82 -3.82 -11.56 1.28
N HIS A 83 -4.10 -12.85 1.14
CA HIS A 83 -5.25 -13.47 1.83
C HIS A 83 -5.14 -13.35 3.34
N LYS A 84 -3.94 -13.52 3.92
CA LYS A 84 -3.72 -13.33 5.36
C LYS A 84 -3.97 -11.91 5.82
N ILE A 85 -3.54 -10.91 5.05
CA ILE A 85 -3.82 -9.49 5.35
C ILE A 85 -5.33 -9.25 5.37
N ILE A 86 -6.05 -9.67 4.33
CA ILE A 86 -7.51 -9.52 4.26
C ILE A 86 -8.20 -10.25 5.43
N ASP A 87 -7.80 -11.48 5.73
CA ASP A 87 -8.36 -12.24 6.84
C ASP A 87 -8.14 -11.55 8.19
N LEU A 88 -6.97 -10.97 8.43
CA LEU A 88 -6.70 -10.20 9.64
C LEU A 88 -7.59 -8.98 9.75
N MET A 89 -7.72 -8.21 8.66
CA MET A 89 -8.57 -7.01 8.64
C MET A 89 -10.03 -7.37 8.89
N VAL A 90 -10.51 -8.48 8.31
CA VAL A 90 -11.88 -8.97 8.51
C VAL A 90 -12.10 -9.46 9.95
N LYS A 91 -11.11 -10.14 10.56
CA LYS A 91 -11.18 -10.59 11.96
C LYS A 91 -11.18 -9.43 12.95
N ASP A 92 -10.31 -8.44 12.75
CA ASP A 92 -10.13 -7.30 13.66
C ASP A 92 -11.41 -6.45 13.80
N ILE A 93 -12.24 -6.40 12.75
CA ILE A 93 -13.58 -5.77 12.75
C ILE A 93 -14.52 -6.38 13.77
N ILE A 94 -14.36 -7.66 14.11
CA ILE A 94 -15.22 -8.32 15.10
C ILE A 94 -14.92 -7.77 16.51
N GLU A 95 -13.66 -7.40 16.77
CA GLU A 95 -13.18 -7.05 18.12
C GLU A 95 -13.24 -5.54 18.42
N LEU A 96 -13.19 -4.66 17.41
CA LEU A 96 -13.14 -3.20 17.61
C LEU A 96 -14.39 -2.43 17.14
N MET A 97 -14.64 -1.24 17.73
CA MET A 97 -15.76 -0.34 17.38
C MET A 97 -15.57 0.40 16.03
N LEU A 98 -14.45 0.21 15.33
CA LEU A 98 -14.13 0.84 14.04
C LEU A 98 -14.58 0.00 12.83
N LYS A 99 -15.73 -0.68 12.98
CA LYS A 99 -16.14 -1.78 12.10
C LYS A 99 -16.24 -1.43 10.63
N ASP A 100 -16.72 -0.23 10.33
CA ASP A 100 -17.05 0.12 8.95
C ASP A 100 -15.80 0.50 8.12
N ASN A 101 -14.78 1.11 8.74
CA ASN A 101 -13.64 1.64 8.00
C ASN A 101 -12.68 0.52 7.58
N LYS A 102 -12.27 -0.35 8.53
CA LYS A 102 -11.39 -1.48 8.22
C LYS A 102 -12.03 -2.45 7.23
N LEU A 103 -13.36 -2.58 7.26
CA LEU A 103 -14.10 -3.39 6.29
C LEU A 103 -13.98 -2.84 4.87
N ASN A 104 -14.15 -1.52 4.72
CA ASN A 104 -14.05 -0.88 3.42
C ASN A 104 -12.63 -0.99 2.85
N ILE A 105 -11.59 -0.88 3.70
CA ILE A 105 -10.20 -1.09 3.27
C ILE A 105 -9.98 -2.56 2.88
N ALA A 106 -10.51 -3.53 3.64
CA ALA A 106 -10.39 -4.95 3.27
C ALA A 106 -11.07 -5.27 1.93
N ILE A 107 -12.23 -4.66 1.67
CA ILE A 107 -12.94 -4.76 0.40
C ILE A 107 -12.12 -4.11 -0.72
N GLN A 108 -11.57 -2.92 -0.49
CA GLN A 108 -10.67 -2.24 -1.43
C GLN A 108 -9.49 -3.13 -1.80
N ASP A 109 -8.81 -3.70 -0.81
CA ASP A 109 -7.63 -4.54 -0.99
C ASP A 109 -7.94 -5.80 -1.79
N CYS A 110 -9.13 -6.39 -1.63
CA CYS A 110 -9.57 -7.47 -2.51
C CYS A 110 -9.53 -7.05 -3.98
N PHE A 111 -10.08 -5.89 -4.34
CA PHE A 111 -10.10 -5.46 -5.74
C PHE A 111 -8.72 -4.99 -6.23
N ILE A 112 -7.92 -4.32 -5.39
CA ILE A 112 -6.56 -3.90 -5.76
C ILE A 112 -5.67 -5.13 -5.98
N PHE A 113 -5.66 -6.09 -5.05
CA PHE A 113 -4.86 -7.31 -5.18
C PHE A 113 -5.35 -8.16 -6.35
N GLY A 114 -6.66 -8.30 -6.53
CA GLY A 114 -7.22 -8.99 -7.69
C GLY A 114 -6.74 -8.38 -9.00
N HIS A 115 -6.90 -7.06 -9.18
CA HIS A 115 -6.46 -6.37 -10.38
C HIS A 115 -4.96 -6.56 -10.64
N LYS A 116 -4.13 -6.47 -9.60
CA LYS A 116 -2.68 -6.72 -9.69
C LYS A 116 -2.37 -8.15 -10.15
N PHE A 117 -3.11 -9.15 -9.69
CA PHE A 117 -2.92 -10.53 -10.17
C PHE A 117 -3.30 -10.71 -11.64
N GLY A 118 -4.34 -10.03 -12.12
CA GLY A 118 -4.71 -10.04 -13.54
C GLY A 118 -3.68 -9.34 -14.43
N THR A 119 -3.21 -8.16 -14.02
CA THR A 119 -2.36 -7.33 -14.89
C THR A 119 -0.88 -7.67 -14.80
N VAL A 120 -0.33 -7.84 -13.59
CA VAL A 120 1.10 -8.08 -13.37
C VAL A 120 1.43 -9.56 -13.51
N TYR A 121 0.66 -10.42 -12.85
CA TYR A 121 0.92 -11.86 -12.80
C TYR A 121 0.23 -12.65 -13.91
N ARG A 122 -0.70 -12.01 -14.66
CA ARG A 122 -1.54 -12.65 -15.69
C ARG A 122 -2.26 -13.89 -15.17
N ASP A 123 -2.64 -13.86 -13.89
CA ASP A 123 -3.31 -14.94 -13.19
C ASP A 123 -4.78 -14.57 -12.95
N GLU A 124 -5.57 -14.86 -13.98
CA GLU A 124 -7.00 -14.56 -14.02
C GLU A 124 -7.79 -15.32 -12.95
N GLU A 125 -7.37 -16.54 -12.62
CA GLU A 125 -7.99 -17.35 -11.58
C GLU A 125 -7.85 -16.68 -10.22
N LYS A 126 -6.63 -16.26 -9.85
CA LYS A 126 -6.39 -15.54 -8.60
C LYS A 126 -7.05 -14.17 -8.57
N ARG A 127 -7.10 -13.46 -9.70
CA ARG A 127 -7.87 -12.21 -9.82
C ARG A 127 -9.32 -12.43 -9.44
N GLU A 128 -9.98 -13.40 -10.08
CA GLU A 128 -11.40 -13.68 -9.82
C GLU A 128 -11.64 -14.16 -8.40
N ALA A 129 -10.72 -14.93 -7.82
CA ALA A 129 -10.81 -15.34 -6.42
C ALA A 129 -10.86 -14.13 -5.46
N PHE A 130 -10.00 -13.13 -5.68
CA PHE A 130 -10.03 -11.91 -4.86
C PHE A 130 -11.29 -11.06 -5.11
N TYR A 131 -11.71 -10.90 -6.37
CA TYR A 131 -12.93 -10.16 -6.67
C TYR A 131 -14.17 -10.80 -6.03
N LYS A 132 -14.28 -12.13 -6.14
CA LYS A 132 -15.34 -12.90 -5.49
C LYS A 132 -15.31 -12.69 -3.98
N ARG A 133 -14.12 -12.73 -3.36
CA ARG A 133 -13.96 -12.48 -1.93
C ARG A 133 -14.43 -11.09 -1.51
N GLY A 134 -14.07 -10.05 -2.28
CA GLY A 134 -14.53 -8.68 -2.03
C GLY A 134 -16.06 -8.54 -2.11
N ASP A 135 -16.68 -9.19 -3.10
CA ASP A 135 -18.14 -9.22 -3.26
C ASP A 135 -18.83 -9.99 -2.13
N GLU A 136 -18.28 -11.12 -1.69
CA GLU A 136 -18.78 -11.89 -0.55
C GLU A 136 -18.77 -11.05 0.73
N ILE A 137 -17.66 -10.36 1.02
CA ILE A 137 -17.54 -9.48 2.19
C ILE A 137 -18.60 -8.38 2.12
N ARG A 138 -18.81 -7.76 0.96
CA ARG A 138 -19.87 -6.75 0.76
C ARG A 138 -21.25 -7.28 1.08
N VAL A 139 -21.61 -8.44 0.53
CA VAL A 139 -22.93 -9.07 0.72
C VAL A 139 -23.15 -9.40 2.20
N VAL A 140 -22.18 -10.04 2.85
CA VAL A 140 -22.29 -10.45 4.26
C VAL A 140 -22.49 -9.25 5.19
N HIS A 141 -21.86 -8.12 4.88
CA HIS A 141 -21.91 -6.92 5.72
C HIS A 141 -22.83 -5.80 5.18
N GLY A 142 -23.65 -6.09 4.17
CA GLY A 142 -24.62 -5.13 3.62
C GLY A 142 -23.98 -3.87 3.00
N LYS A 143 -22.77 -3.97 2.46
CA LYS A 143 -22.07 -2.84 1.82
C LYS A 143 -22.44 -2.77 0.34
N SER A 144 -23.19 -1.73 -0.04
CA SER A 144 -23.43 -1.40 -1.45
C SER A 144 -22.24 -0.67 -2.06
N HIS A 145 -22.08 -0.80 -3.37
CA HIS A 145 -21.12 -0.03 -4.14
C HIS A 145 -21.80 0.52 -5.38
N GLU A 146 -21.55 1.81 -5.64
CA GLU A 146 -21.89 2.48 -6.88
C GLU A 146 -20.58 2.89 -7.57
N CYS A 147 -20.40 2.47 -8.82
CA CYS A 147 -19.18 2.83 -9.55
C CYS A 147 -19.19 4.32 -9.83
N ALA A 148 -18.21 5.04 -9.28
CA ALA A 148 -17.99 6.45 -9.56
C ALA A 148 -17.88 6.74 -11.07
N GLN A 149 -17.23 5.84 -11.80
CA GLN A 149 -17.06 5.94 -13.24
C GLN A 149 -17.00 4.55 -13.89
N LYS A 150 -17.45 4.46 -15.14
CA LYS A 150 -17.53 3.19 -15.92
C LYS A 150 -16.79 3.22 -17.26
N THR A 151 -16.23 4.36 -17.64
CA THR A 151 -15.45 4.52 -18.88
C THR A 151 -14.24 5.40 -18.60
N PHE A 152 -13.10 5.10 -19.21
CA PHE A 152 -11.93 5.97 -19.21
C PHE A 152 -11.74 6.52 -20.64
N ASN A 153 -11.62 7.84 -20.77
CA ASN A 153 -11.39 8.49 -22.07
C ASN A 153 -10.14 9.35 -22.00
N LEU A 154 -9.03 8.85 -22.52
CA LEU A 154 -7.72 9.52 -22.44
C LEU A 154 -7.74 10.93 -23.04
N SER A 155 -8.40 11.12 -24.19
CA SER A 155 -8.43 12.43 -24.86
C SER A 155 -9.14 13.51 -24.04
N GLU A 156 -10.08 13.13 -23.18
CA GLU A 156 -10.74 14.08 -22.28
C GLU A 156 -9.81 14.56 -21.16
N TYR A 157 -8.84 13.74 -20.76
CA TYR A 157 -7.91 14.04 -19.68
C TYR A 157 -6.63 14.72 -20.17
N GLU A 158 -6.13 14.36 -21.34
CA GLU A 158 -4.97 15.04 -21.96
C GLU A 158 -5.23 16.54 -22.15
N GLN A 159 -6.47 16.92 -22.47
CA GLN A 159 -6.88 18.32 -22.64
C GLN A 159 -7.29 18.99 -21.31
N ASN A 160 -7.48 18.23 -20.24
CA ASN A 160 -7.99 18.72 -18.97
C ASN A 160 -7.51 17.86 -17.80
N VAL A 161 -6.24 18.01 -17.44
CA VAL A 161 -5.61 17.32 -16.31
C VAL A 161 -6.37 17.52 -14.99
N PRO A 162 -6.86 18.74 -14.63
CA PRO A 162 -7.68 18.93 -13.42
C PRO A 162 -8.92 18.03 -13.36
N LYS A 163 -9.55 17.73 -14.50
CA LYS A 163 -10.68 16.79 -14.56
C LYS A 163 -10.26 15.38 -14.14
N ALA A 164 -9.07 14.92 -14.51
CA ALA A 164 -8.58 13.59 -14.12
C ALA A 164 -8.45 13.48 -12.59
N PHE A 165 -7.93 14.52 -11.93
CA PHE A 165 -7.86 14.58 -10.46
C PHE A 165 -9.25 14.58 -9.81
N LEU A 166 -10.20 15.34 -10.36
CA LEU A 166 -11.58 15.35 -9.86
C LEU A 166 -12.27 13.99 -10.01
N ASP A 167 -12.07 13.31 -11.14
CA ASP A 167 -12.64 11.98 -11.39
C ASP A 167 -11.96 10.92 -10.53
N TYR A 168 -10.64 11.01 -10.31
CA TYR A 168 -9.89 10.18 -9.36
C TYR A 168 -10.43 10.34 -7.94
N ASP A 169 -10.67 11.58 -7.48
CA ASP A 169 -11.18 11.85 -6.15
C ASP A 169 -12.58 11.27 -5.90
N LYS A 170 -13.41 11.07 -6.93
CA LYS A 170 -14.71 10.40 -6.80
C LYS A 170 -14.59 8.95 -6.35
N PHE A 171 -13.46 8.28 -6.60
CA PHE A 171 -13.21 6.94 -6.08
C PHE A 171 -12.82 6.96 -4.61
N ASN A 172 -12.36 8.08 -4.07
CA ASN A 172 -11.84 8.18 -2.71
C ASN A 172 -12.91 8.69 -1.73
N THR A 173 -13.29 7.84 -0.78
CA THR A 173 -14.17 8.22 0.33
C THR A 173 -13.33 8.65 1.52
N LYS A 174 -13.57 9.87 1.99
CA LYS A 174 -12.91 10.45 3.18
C LYS A 174 -13.87 10.33 4.36
N ILE A 175 -13.42 9.73 5.45
CA ILE A 175 -14.15 9.63 6.72
C ILE A 175 -13.37 10.39 7.78
N ASP A 176 -14.01 11.39 8.38
CA ASP A 176 -13.46 12.12 9.52
C ASP A 176 -13.77 11.37 10.82
N LEU A 177 -12.72 10.94 11.51
CA LEU A 177 -12.81 10.29 12.81
C LEU A 177 -12.29 11.25 13.90
N PRO A 178 -13.10 11.55 14.94
CA PRO A 178 -12.73 12.55 15.96
C PRO A 178 -11.37 12.34 16.66
N VAL A 179 -10.89 11.09 16.73
CA VAL A 179 -9.63 10.74 17.41
C VAL A 179 -8.52 10.35 16.42
N PHE A 180 -8.88 9.84 15.25
CA PHE A 180 -7.93 9.24 14.30
C PHE A 180 -7.70 10.12 13.07
N GLY A 181 -8.37 11.26 12.96
CA GLY A 181 -8.29 12.15 11.82
C GLY A 181 -9.03 11.60 10.59
N ILE A 182 -8.60 12.03 9.41
CA ILE A 182 -9.23 11.67 8.14
C ILE A 182 -8.65 10.34 7.65
N ILE A 183 -9.48 9.31 7.58
CA ILE A 183 -9.17 8.08 6.86
C ILE A 183 -9.71 8.20 5.45
N THR A 184 -8.89 7.84 4.47
CA THR A 184 -9.32 7.75 3.07
C THR A 184 -9.24 6.31 2.60
N PHE A 185 -10.28 5.83 1.94
CA PHE A 185 -10.27 4.54 1.25
C PHE A 185 -10.86 4.68 -0.15
N THR A 186 -10.44 3.81 -1.05
CA THR A 186 -10.86 3.78 -2.44
C THR A 186 -12.03 2.82 -2.61
N SER A 187 -13.19 3.35 -2.98
CA SER A 187 -14.40 2.58 -3.28
C SER A 187 -14.37 2.10 -4.74
N VAL A 188 -13.88 0.88 -4.94
CA VAL A 188 -13.75 0.23 -6.26
C VAL A 188 -14.38 -1.15 -6.28
N CYS A 189 -14.73 -1.66 -7.44
CA CYS A 189 -15.19 -3.04 -7.65
C CYS A 189 -14.59 -3.62 -8.92
N ARG A 190 -14.90 -4.89 -9.22
CA ARG A 190 -14.48 -5.57 -10.45
C ARG A 190 -14.82 -4.83 -11.74
N ASN A 191 -15.85 -3.97 -11.74
CA ASN A 191 -16.30 -3.23 -12.92
C ASN A 191 -15.63 -1.85 -13.10
N CYS A 192 -14.99 -1.30 -12.07
CA CYS A 192 -14.43 0.05 -12.12
C CYS A 192 -12.97 0.14 -11.66
N ILE A 193 -12.38 -0.97 -11.19
CA ILE A 193 -10.98 -1.02 -10.78
C ILE A 193 -10.02 -0.72 -11.93
N ASP A 194 -10.33 -1.17 -13.15
CA ASP A 194 -9.47 -0.90 -14.32
C ASP A 194 -9.46 0.59 -14.68
N ILE A 195 -10.58 1.29 -14.49
CA ILE A 195 -10.69 2.74 -14.73
C ILE A 195 -9.91 3.50 -13.67
N TYR A 196 -10.05 3.09 -12.42
CA TYR A 196 -9.27 3.63 -11.32
C TYR A 196 -7.76 3.46 -11.58
N ALA A 197 -7.33 2.27 -12.02
CA ALA A 197 -5.93 2.02 -12.35
C ALA A 197 -5.43 2.92 -13.50
N GLN A 198 -6.21 3.06 -14.57
CA GLN A 198 -5.89 3.96 -15.69
C GLN A 198 -5.77 5.42 -15.26
N LEU A 199 -6.65 5.90 -14.37
CA LEU A 199 -6.55 7.23 -13.78
C LEU A 199 -5.28 7.39 -12.93
N CYS A 200 -4.94 6.39 -12.11
CA CYS A 200 -3.71 6.40 -11.32
C CYS A 200 -2.47 6.51 -12.20
N ASP A 201 -2.42 5.76 -13.30
CA ASP A 201 -1.27 5.75 -14.19
C ASP A 201 -1.16 7.08 -14.94
N PHE A 202 -2.27 7.61 -15.47
CA PHE A 202 -2.31 8.93 -16.10
C PHE A 202 -1.83 10.04 -15.16
N ILE A 203 -2.32 10.07 -13.91
CA ILE A 203 -1.92 11.08 -12.92
C ILE A 203 -0.44 10.98 -12.57
N LYS A 204 0.09 9.75 -12.42
CA LYS A 204 1.52 9.54 -12.16
C LYS A 204 2.39 10.02 -13.32
N ASP A 205 1.98 9.76 -14.56
CA ASP A 205 2.73 10.17 -15.74
C ASP A 205 2.78 11.70 -15.84
N LYS A 206 1.67 12.39 -15.56
CA LYS A 206 1.65 13.86 -15.51
C LYS A 206 2.55 14.45 -14.43
N HIS A 207 2.57 13.85 -13.23
CA HIS A 207 3.52 14.28 -12.20
C HIS A 207 4.99 14.09 -12.57
N ARG A 208 5.32 13.12 -13.43
CA ARG A 208 6.70 12.96 -13.93
C ARG A 208 7.05 14.01 -14.97
N GLU A 209 6.14 14.30 -15.90
CA GLU A 209 6.30 15.37 -16.88
C GLU A 209 6.56 16.72 -16.20
N ASP A 210 5.78 17.05 -15.16
CA ASP A 210 5.95 18.29 -14.40
C ASP A 210 7.34 18.37 -13.74
N ALA A 211 7.80 17.27 -13.12
CA ALA A 211 9.11 17.19 -12.46
C ALA A 211 10.31 17.27 -13.42
N GLU A 212 10.14 16.88 -14.68
CA GLU A 212 11.18 17.01 -15.72
C GLU A 212 11.24 18.42 -16.33
N THR A 213 10.18 19.21 -16.18
CA THR A 213 10.08 20.56 -16.75
C THR A 213 10.43 21.69 -15.78
N GLU A 214 10.76 21.39 -14.51
CA GLU A 214 11.32 22.40 -13.61
C GLU A 214 12.69 22.87 -14.16
N PRO A 215 12.80 24.12 -14.64
CA PRO A 215 14.02 24.58 -15.30
C PRO A 215 15.18 24.64 -14.30
N GLU A 216 16.38 24.21 -14.73
CA GLU A 216 17.64 24.29 -13.97
C GLU A 216 18.05 25.74 -13.58
N ASP A 217 17.26 26.74 -13.98
CA ASP A 217 17.57 28.16 -13.84
C ASP A 217 17.58 28.66 -12.38
N GLU A 218 16.93 27.97 -11.43
CA GLU A 218 17.05 28.31 -10.00
C GLU A 218 18.38 27.88 -9.35
N GLN A 219 19.19 27.05 -10.03
CA GLN A 219 20.57 26.76 -9.59
C GLN A 219 21.58 27.80 -10.11
N ASN A 220 21.28 28.51 -11.19
CA ASN A 220 22.16 29.54 -11.73
C ASN A 220 22.01 30.90 -11.01
N GLU A 221 20.81 31.29 -10.57
CA GLU A 221 20.67 32.54 -9.81
C GLU A 221 21.35 32.48 -8.43
N ASN A 222 21.42 31.30 -7.79
CA ASN A 222 22.15 31.10 -6.54
C ASN A 222 23.68 31.08 -6.73
N ASN A 223 24.18 30.73 -7.92
CA ASN A 223 25.61 30.78 -8.25
C ASN A 223 26.04 32.20 -8.64
N GLU A 224 25.27 32.94 -9.45
CA GLU A 224 25.58 34.34 -9.79
C GLU A 224 25.54 35.27 -8.56
N MET A 225 24.62 35.01 -7.62
CA MET A 225 24.53 35.80 -6.39
C MET A 225 25.63 35.46 -5.36
N ASN A 226 26.32 34.32 -5.51
CA ASN A 226 27.50 33.96 -4.71
C ASN A 226 28.81 34.50 -5.32
N GLU A 227 28.96 34.53 -6.65
CA GLU A 227 30.12 35.19 -7.29
C GLU A 227 30.18 36.69 -7.00
N GLN A 228 29.04 37.40 -7.04
CA GLN A 228 28.98 38.83 -6.69
C GLN A 228 29.30 39.14 -5.22
N LYS A 229 29.19 38.15 -4.32
CA LYS A 229 29.57 38.29 -2.90
C LYS A 229 31.05 38.05 -2.65
N GLU A 230 31.74 37.28 -3.49
CA GLU A 230 33.20 37.09 -3.37
C GLU A 230 33.97 38.27 -3.95
N GLU A 231 33.51 38.88 -5.06
CA GLU A 231 34.17 40.06 -5.63
C GLU A 231 34.15 41.27 -4.68
N LYS A 232 33.04 41.48 -3.95
CA LYS A 232 32.95 42.56 -2.94
C LYS A 232 33.86 42.38 -1.71
N LYS A 233 34.34 41.17 -1.43
CA LYS A 233 35.30 40.91 -0.33
C LYS A 233 36.75 41.22 -0.72
N ILE A 234 37.07 41.27 -2.01
CA ILE A 234 38.44 41.51 -2.49
C ILE A 234 38.77 43.01 -2.48
N GLU A 235 37.78 43.89 -2.69
CA GLU A 235 37.98 45.35 -2.68
C GLU A 235 38.15 45.94 -1.28
N THR A 236 37.66 45.27 -0.23
CA THR A 236 37.76 45.76 1.16
C THR A 236 39.10 45.47 1.85
N ASN A 237 40.02 44.75 1.20
CA ASN A 237 41.33 44.37 1.75
C ASN A 237 42.51 45.12 1.08
N LYS A 238 42.26 46.21 0.35
CA LYS A 238 43.29 47.00 -0.34
C LYS A 238 43.48 48.43 0.21
N GLU A 239 42.89 48.76 1.36
CA GLU A 239 43.13 50.01 2.09
C GLU A 239 43.90 49.79 3.39
#